data_AF-A0A514WXU8-F1
#
_entry.id   AF-A0A514WXU8-F1
#
_cell.length_a   1.000
_cell.length_b   1.000
_cell.length_c   1.000
_cell.angle_alpha   90.00
_cell.angle_beta   90.00
_cell.angle_gamma   90.00
#
_symmetry.space_group_name_H-M   'P 1'
#
loop_
_entity.id
_entity.type
_entity.pdbx_description
1 polymer ?
#
loop_
_entity_poly.entity_id
_entity_poly.type
_entity_poly.pdbx_seq_one_letter_code
_entity_poly.pdbx_strand_id
1 'polypeptide(L)'
;MKMKSCLILVLAVITAFSTAEARTKKRVLKMSQPQKGAIVKTVVSTPKKQPNVTPVLRSASVLAESLDEKAGAIINSMAMNSIQKWIHNVDETKLKAEYAEELMVHMTRMTALFSAHRKAGPFAKFSELEFQNLLVKSDYLLSLAVSRESLEYAQHRDLFARRFSTALAAYNAERLGFDQKMIRFNFASN
;
A
#
# COMPACT_ATOMS: atom_id res chain seq x y z
N MET A 1 26.97 -54.10 -19.04
CA MET A 1 25.84 -53.49 -19.79
C MET A 1 24.59 -53.30 -18.92
N LYS A 2 24.64 -52.54 -17.82
CA LYS A 2 23.47 -52.32 -16.92
C LYS A 2 23.19 -50.85 -16.56
N MET A 3 23.93 -49.88 -17.10
CA MET A 3 23.75 -48.44 -16.80
C MET A 3 22.91 -47.67 -17.83
N LYS A 4 22.70 -48.21 -19.05
CA LYS A 4 21.95 -47.52 -20.11
C LYS A 4 20.42 -47.66 -19.96
N SER A 5 19.95 -48.73 -19.32
CA SER A 5 18.52 -49.03 -19.20
C SER A 5 17.80 -48.23 -18.11
N CYS A 6 18.51 -47.73 -17.10
CA CYS A 6 17.91 -46.94 -16.02
C CYS A 6 17.66 -45.48 -16.43
N LEU A 7 18.52 -44.92 -17.30
CA LEU A 7 18.39 -43.53 -17.75
C LEU A 7 17.21 -43.32 -18.70
N ILE A 8 16.87 -44.33 -19.51
CA ILE A 8 15.74 -44.28 -20.46
C ILE A 8 14.39 -44.35 -19.72
N LEU A 9 14.33 -45.08 -18.60
CA LEU A 9 13.12 -45.19 -17.79
C LEU A 9 12.80 -43.88 -17.04
N VAL A 10 13.81 -43.16 -16.56
CA VAL A 10 13.60 -41.85 -15.90
C VAL A 10 13.19 -40.77 -16.91
N LEU A 11 13.74 -40.80 -18.14
CA LEU A 11 13.37 -39.82 -19.18
C LEU A 11 11.94 -40.01 -19.73
N ALA A 12 11.44 -41.25 -19.75
CA ALA A 12 10.06 -41.56 -20.17
C ALA A 12 9.01 -41.11 -19.13
N VAL A 13 9.33 -41.14 -17.84
CA VAL A 13 8.42 -40.68 -16.78
C VAL A 13 8.28 -39.16 -16.76
N ILE A 14 9.35 -38.42 -17.07
CA ILE A 14 9.33 -36.95 -17.10
C ILE A 14 8.54 -36.41 -18.31
N THR A 15 8.53 -37.12 -19.45
CA THR A 15 7.78 -36.70 -20.65
C THR A 15 6.29 -37.09 -20.61
N ALA A 16 5.91 -38.09 -19.81
CA ALA A 16 4.51 -38.47 -19.60
C ALA A 16 3.75 -37.52 -18.66
N PHE A 17 4.42 -36.87 -17.70
CA PHE A 17 3.79 -35.88 -16.83
C PHE A 17 3.50 -34.54 -17.53
N SER A 18 4.34 -34.15 -18.50
CA SER A 18 4.15 -32.90 -19.25
C SER A 18 3.07 -32.96 -20.33
N THR A 19 2.53 -34.14 -20.63
CA THR A 19 1.49 -34.33 -21.68
C THR A 19 0.13 -34.70 -21.12
N ALA A 20 0.02 -34.98 -19.82
CA ALA A 20 -1.26 -35.21 -19.13
C ALA A 20 -2.02 -33.91 -18.81
N GLU A 21 -1.34 -32.75 -18.72
CA GLU A 21 -1.98 -31.46 -18.45
C GLU A 21 -2.45 -30.72 -19.72
N ALA A 22 -2.14 -31.22 -20.92
CA ALA A 22 -2.51 -30.57 -22.19
C ALA A 22 -3.82 -31.11 -22.81
N ARG A 23 -4.55 -32.02 -22.13
CA ARG A 23 -5.74 -32.69 -22.69
C ARG A 23 -6.98 -32.64 -21.78
N THR A 24 -7.27 -31.50 -21.19
CA THR A 24 -8.62 -31.15 -20.71
C THR A 24 -9.28 -30.22 -21.71
N LYS A 25 -9.84 -30.85 -22.74
CA LYS A 25 -11.08 -30.49 -23.45
C LYS A 25 -11.41 -28.98 -23.45
N LYS A 26 -11.14 -28.34 -24.60
CA LYS A 26 -11.95 -27.21 -25.10
C LYS A 26 -13.42 -27.66 -25.21
N ARG A 27 -14.14 -27.67 -24.08
CA ARG A 27 -15.58 -27.46 -24.09
C ARG A 27 -15.75 -26.04 -24.59
N VAL A 28 -16.30 -25.90 -25.79
CA VAL A 28 -16.87 -24.63 -26.24
C VAL A 28 -17.99 -24.32 -25.25
N LEU A 29 -17.65 -23.60 -24.19
CA LEU A 29 -18.63 -22.84 -23.42
C LEU A 29 -19.20 -21.83 -24.41
N LYS A 30 -20.35 -22.17 -24.99
CA LYS A 30 -21.26 -21.15 -25.52
C LYS A 30 -21.62 -20.29 -24.32
N MET A 31 -20.85 -19.25 -24.06
CA MET A 31 -21.29 -18.14 -23.25
C MET A 31 -22.49 -17.55 -23.98
N SER A 32 -23.69 -17.73 -23.43
CA SER A 32 -24.77 -16.80 -23.72
C SER A 32 -24.28 -15.43 -23.32
N GLN A 33 -23.93 -14.60 -24.30
CA GLN A 33 -23.79 -13.18 -24.07
C GLN A 33 -25.08 -12.70 -23.39
N PRO A 34 -25.00 -11.92 -22.30
CA PRO A 34 -26.19 -11.31 -21.73
C PRO A 34 -26.89 -10.51 -22.83
N GLN A 35 -28.05 -11.00 -23.26
CA GLN A 35 -28.89 -10.30 -24.21
C GLN A 35 -29.42 -9.03 -23.56
N LYS A 36 -29.15 -7.90 -24.21
CA LYS A 36 -29.65 -6.56 -23.87
C LYS A 36 -29.37 -6.18 -22.41
N GLY A 37 -28.23 -5.52 -22.21
CA GLY A 37 -27.98 -4.75 -21.00
C GLY A 37 -29.20 -3.89 -20.69
N ALA A 38 -29.74 -4.05 -19.50
CA ALA A 38 -30.67 -3.08 -18.93
C ALA A 38 -30.05 -1.70 -19.14
N ILE A 39 -30.88 -0.72 -19.53
CA ILE A 39 -30.46 0.68 -19.59
C ILE A 39 -29.93 1.00 -18.20
N VAL A 40 -28.61 0.98 -18.05
CA VAL A 40 -27.95 1.55 -16.89
C VAL A 40 -28.38 2.99 -16.98
N LYS A 41 -29.32 3.40 -16.11
CA LYS A 41 -29.53 4.81 -15.84
C LYS A 41 -28.17 5.31 -15.41
N THR A 42 -27.42 5.85 -16.37
CA THR A 42 -26.37 6.81 -16.12
C THR A 42 -27.12 7.94 -15.44
N VAL A 43 -27.21 7.86 -14.12
CA VAL A 43 -27.31 9.06 -13.31
C VAL A 43 -26.04 9.80 -13.68
N VAL A 44 -26.14 10.62 -14.72
CA VAL A 44 -25.22 11.72 -14.98
C VAL A 44 -25.51 12.68 -13.84
N SER A 45 -25.07 12.29 -12.64
CA SER A 45 -24.76 13.23 -11.60
C SER A 45 -23.69 14.09 -12.25
N THR A 46 -24.13 15.27 -12.71
CA THR A 46 -23.26 16.36 -13.11
C THR A 46 -22.06 16.32 -12.19
N PRO A 47 -20.83 16.11 -12.71
CA PRO A 47 -19.67 16.10 -11.84
C PRO A 47 -19.68 17.46 -11.17
N LYS A 48 -20.03 17.50 -9.87
CA LYS A 48 -19.75 18.66 -9.03
C LYS A 48 -18.30 18.96 -9.35
N LYS A 49 -18.01 20.17 -9.84
CA LYS A 49 -16.63 20.60 -10.07
C LYS A 49 -15.84 20.13 -8.85
N GLN A 50 -14.92 19.18 -9.03
CA GLN A 50 -14.00 18.69 -8.00
C GLN A 50 -12.64 19.37 -8.22
N PRO A 51 -12.54 20.72 -8.18
CA PRO A 51 -11.26 21.35 -8.31
C PRO A 51 -10.47 20.95 -7.07
N ASN A 52 -9.27 20.40 -7.27
CA ASN A 52 -8.26 20.08 -6.25
C ASN A 52 -8.18 18.65 -5.71
N VAL A 53 -8.93 17.66 -6.20
CA VAL A 53 -8.69 16.26 -5.75
C VAL A 53 -7.42 15.69 -6.38
N THR A 54 -7.25 15.84 -7.69
CA THR A 54 -6.10 15.29 -8.45
C THR A 54 -4.72 15.74 -7.93
N PRO A 55 -4.46 17.03 -7.61
CA PRO A 55 -3.16 17.42 -7.09
C PRO A 55 -2.87 16.82 -5.70
N VAL A 56 -3.87 16.77 -4.80
CA VAL A 56 -3.70 16.18 -3.47
C VAL A 56 -3.48 14.67 -3.58
N LEU A 57 -4.22 14.00 -4.46
CA LEU A 57 -4.09 12.57 -4.73
C LEU A 57 -2.71 12.23 -5.28
N ARG A 58 -2.24 12.93 -6.32
CA ARG A 58 -0.88 12.77 -6.86
C ARG A 58 0.18 13.01 -5.77
N SER A 59 0.03 14.08 -5.01
CA SER A 59 0.97 14.44 -3.95
C SER A 59 1.03 13.38 -2.84
N ALA A 60 -0.09 12.76 -2.50
CA ALA A 60 -0.14 11.68 -1.51
C ALA A 60 0.43 10.37 -2.08
N SER A 61 0.19 10.06 -3.35
CA SER A 61 0.78 8.88 -4.02
C SER A 61 2.31 8.95 -4.09
N VAL A 62 2.87 10.09 -4.52
CA VAL A 62 4.33 10.30 -4.57
C VAL A 62 4.94 10.16 -3.17
N LEU A 63 4.26 10.68 -2.14
CA LEU A 63 4.75 10.56 -0.78
C LEU A 63 4.68 9.12 -0.26
N ALA A 64 3.65 8.36 -0.61
CA ALA A 64 3.55 6.94 -0.28
C ALA A 64 4.63 6.10 -0.97
N GLU A 65 5.03 6.44 -2.19
CA GLU A 65 6.19 5.83 -2.87
C GLU A 65 7.50 6.16 -2.17
N SER A 66 7.73 7.44 -1.86
CA SER A 66 8.93 7.86 -1.12
C SER A 66 9.03 7.21 0.26
N LEU A 67 7.90 7.07 0.96
CA LEU A 67 7.85 6.33 2.23
C LEU A 67 8.20 4.86 2.05
N ASP A 68 7.69 4.18 1.02
CA ASP A 68 8.02 2.78 0.77
C ASP A 68 9.53 2.58 0.51
N GLU A 69 10.14 3.47 -0.29
CA GLU A 69 11.58 3.48 -0.53
C GLU A 69 12.39 3.70 0.75
N LYS A 70 11.99 4.68 1.58
CA LYS A 70 12.65 4.98 2.85
C LYS A 70 12.47 3.86 3.87
N ALA A 71 11.31 3.20 3.90
CA ALA A 71 11.10 2.02 4.72
C ALA A 71 12.11 0.93 4.36
N GLY A 72 12.31 0.68 3.06
CA GLY A 72 13.34 -0.23 2.57
C GLY A 72 14.76 0.20 2.99
N ALA A 73 15.09 1.49 2.87
CA ALA A 73 16.39 2.02 3.29
C ALA A 73 16.65 1.84 4.79
N ILE A 74 15.63 2.08 5.63
CA ILE A 74 15.73 1.89 7.08
C ILE A 74 15.91 0.40 7.41
N ILE A 75 15.10 -0.49 6.82
CA ILE A 75 15.22 -1.94 7.04
C ILE A 75 16.62 -2.44 6.63
N ASN A 76 17.13 -1.96 5.49
CA ASN A 76 18.48 -2.29 5.05
C ASN A 76 19.54 -1.77 6.03
N SER A 77 19.36 -0.55 6.56
CA SER A 77 20.28 0.00 7.57
C SER A 77 20.27 -0.80 8.87
N MET A 78 19.12 -1.34 9.30
CA MET A 78 19.01 -2.16 10.50
C MET A 78 19.79 -3.47 10.37
N ALA A 79 19.93 -4.01 9.16
CA ALA A 79 20.73 -5.20 8.89
C ALA A 79 22.24 -4.92 8.83
N MET A 80 22.67 -3.65 8.75
CA MET A 80 24.08 -3.28 8.70
C MET A 80 24.70 -3.18 10.10
N ASN A 81 25.93 -3.66 10.23
CA ASN A 81 26.74 -3.40 11.42
C ASN A 81 27.32 -1.97 11.41
N SER A 82 27.90 -1.53 12.53
CA SER A 82 28.40 -0.16 12.69
C SER A 82 29.48 0.23 11.67
N ILE A 83 30.34 -0.72 11.29
CA ILE A 83 31.40 -0.47 10.30
C ILE A 83 30.78 -0.27 8.92
N GLN A 84 29.82 -1.11 8.53
CA GLN A 84 29.09 -0.98 7.28
C GLN A 84 28.32 0.34 7.21
N LYS A 85 27.62 0.73 8.29
CA LYS A 85 26.92 2.02 8.37
C LYS A 85 27.89 3.18 8.18
N TRP A 86 29.06 3.13 8.80
CA TRP A 86 30.10 4.15 8.63
C TRP A 86 30.64 4.21 7.20
N ILE A 87 30.99 3.06 6.60
CA ILE A 87 31.49 2.97 5.20
C ILE A 87 30.47 3.55 4.22
N HIS A 88 29.18 3.26 4.42
CA HIS A 88 28.11 3.72 3.54
C HIS A 88 27.53 5.09 3.94
N ASN A 89 28.10 5.76 4.95
CA ASN A 89 27.62 7.03 5.50
C ASN A 89 26.11 7.01 5.82
N VAL A 90 25.64 5.91 6.42
CA VAL A 90 24.24 5.70 6.78
C VAL A 90 23.98 6.19 8.20
N ASP A 91 23.16 7.23 8.30
CA ASP A 91 22.61 7.72 9.56
C ASP A 91 21.18 7.18 9.75
N GLU A 92 21.07 6.04 10.42
CA GLU A 92 19.78 5.40 10.72
C GLU A 92 18.85 6.32 11.51
N THR A 93 19.41 7.10 12.43
CA THR A 93 18.68 8.00 13.31
C THR A 93 18.02 9.11 12.50
N LYS A 94 18.77 9.70 11.57
CA LYS A 94 18.25 10.70 10.63
C LYS A 94 17.18 10.10 9.71
N LEU A 95 17.41 8.91 9.16
CA LEU A 95 16.43 8.22 8.31
C LEU A 95 15.10 7.99 9.04
N LYS A 96 15.14 7.49 10.28
CA LYS A 96 13.94 7.29 11.12
C LYS A 96 13.20 8.60 11.39
N ALA A 97 13.93 9.68 11.70
CA ALA A 97 13.33 10.99 11.95
C ALA A 97 12.64 11.57 10.69
N GLU A 98 13.29 11.50 9.53
CA GLU A 98 12.73 11.96 8.26
C GLU A 98 11.50 11.13 7.85
N TYR A 99 11.59 9.81 8.02
CA TYR A 99 10.47 8.91 7.77
C TYR A 99 9.25 9.24 8.62
N ALA A 100 9.44 9.50 9.93
CA ALA A 100 8.35 9.84 10.84
C ALA A 100 7.64 11.15 10.47
N GLU A 101 8.40 12.20 10.07
CA GLU A 101 7.83 13.46 9.60
C GLU A 101 7.04 13.27 8.30
N GLU A 102 7.58 12.53 7.34
CA GLU A 102 6.88 12.27 6.07
C GLU A 102 5.64 11.40 6.26
N LEU A 103 5.68 10.43 7.19
CA LEU A 103 4.53 9.60 7.51
C LEU A 103 3.40 10.45 8.09
N MET A 104 3.71 11.41 8.96
CA MET A 104 2.72 12.36 9.49
C MET A 104 2.17 13.28 8.39
N VAL A 105 3.00 13.77 7.48
CA VAL A 105 2.54 14.57 6.32
C VAL A 105 1.63 13.74 5.43
N HIS A 106 1.96 12.47 5.19
CA HIS A 106 1.15 11.53 4.42
C HIS A 106 -0.21 11.31 5.07
N MET A 107 -0.25 11.05 6.37
CA MET A 107 -1.50 10.95 7.13
C MET A 107 -2.35 12.21 6.96
N THR A 108 -1.76 13.39 7.07
CA THR A 108 -2.47 14.67 6.90
C THR A 108 -3.08 14.81 5.50
N ARG A 109 -2.36 14.39 4.45
CA ARG A 109 -2.86 14.39 3.07
C ARG A 109 -3.99 13.38 2.88
N MET A 110 -3.86 12.19 3.44
CA MET A 110 -4.92 11.18 3.42
C MET A 110 -6.19 11.66 4.14
N THR A 111 -6.05 12.33 5.29
CA THR A 111 -7.17 12.98 5.99
C THR A 111 -7.89 13.99 5.10
N ALA A 112 -7.14 14.80 4.35
CA ALA A 112 -7.73 15.74 3.40
C ALA A 112 -8.49 15.04 2.27
N LEU A 113 -7.96 13.92 1.75
CA LEU A 113 -8.63 13.10 0.73
C LEU A 113 -9.91 12.45 1.25
N PHE A 114 -9.91 11.89 2.47
CA PHE A 114 -11.11 11.36 3.12
C PHE A 114 -12.17 12.46 3.28
N SER A 115 -11.80 13.61 3.84
CA SER A 115 -12.74 14.74 3.98
C SER A 115 -13.29 15.20 2.61
N ALA A 116 -12.45 15.24 1.57
CA ALA A 116 -12.89 15.61 0.22
C ALA A 116 -13.89 14.60 -0.36
N HIS A 117 -13.60 13.30 -0.24
CA HIS A 117 -14.50 12.23 -0.69
C HIS A 117 -15.80 12.22 0.10
N ARG A 118 -15.76 12.44 1.43
CA ARG A 118 -16.95 12.55 2.27
C ARG A 118 -17.87 13.72 1.86
N LYS A 119 -17.28 14.87 1.51
CA LYS A 119 -18.03 16.09 1.11
C LYS A 119 -18.55 16.04 -0.32
N ALA A 120 -17.75 15.50 -1.25
CA ALA A 120 -18.04 15.51 -2.68
C ALA A 120 -18.75 14.25 -3.17
N GLY A 121 -18.72 13.17 -2.37
CA GLY A 121 -19.03 11.81 -2.81
C GLY A 121 -17.84 11.18 -3.54
N PRO A 122 -18.09 10.03 -4.21
CA PRO A 122 -17.06 9.32 -4.97
C PRO A 122 -16.34 10.22 -5.97
N PHE A 123 -15.05 9.99 -6.15
CA PHE A 123 -14.27 10.67 -7.17
C PHE A 123 -14.61 10.17 -8.58
N ALA A 124 -14.14 10.89 -9.59
CA ALA A 124 -14.19 10.39 -10.96
C ALA A 124 -13.51 9.02 -11.06
N LYS A 125 -14.07 8.10 -11.84
CA LYS A 125 -13.69 6.66 -11.90
C LYS A 125 -12.20 6.36 -11.72
N PHE A 126 -11.34 7.03 -12.49
CA PHE A 126 -9.89 6.80 -12.43
C PHE A 126 -9.29 7.26 -11.10
N SER A 127 -9.63 8.46 -10.65
CA SER A 127 -9.20 9.00 -9.35
C SER A 127 -9.78 8.23 -8.16
N GLU A 128 -10.96 7.63 -8.30
CA GLU A 128 -11.51 6.73 -7.28
C GLU A 128 -10.65 5.47 -7.16
N LEU A 129 -10.29 4.84 -8.29
CA LEU A 129 -9.40 3.67 -8.28
C LEU A 129 -8.03 4.01 -7.66
N GLU A 130 -7.44 5.13 -8.06
CA GLU A 130 -6.17 5.62 -7.49
C GLU A 130 -6.29 5.86 -5.98
N PHE A 131 -7.39 6.46 -5.52
CA PHE A 131 -7.64 6.69 -4.11
C PHE A 131 -7.76 5.38 -3.31
N GLN A 132 -8.49 4.39 -3.83
CA GLN A 132 -8.61 3.07 -3.18
C GLN A 132 -7.27 2.33 -3.14
N ASN A 133 -6.46 2.40 -4.21
CA ASN A 133 -5.11 1.81 -4.21
C ASN A 133 -4.19 2.51 -3.20
N LEU A 134 -4.26 3.83 -3.15
CA LEU A 134 -3.49 4.63 -2.20
C LEU A 134 -3.89 4.34 -0.75
N LEU A 135 -5.16 4.08 -0.52
CA LEU A 135 -5.67 3.67 0.79
C LEU A 135 -5.03 2.36 1.25
N VAL A 136 -5.03 1.33 0.40
CA VAL A 136 -4.39 0.04 0.69
C VAL A 136 -2.89 0.22 0.95
N LYS A 137 -2.21 1.03 0.12
CA LYS A 137 -0.78 1.33 0.34
C LYS A 137 -0.53 2.07 1.65
N SER A 138 -1.42 2.99 2.03
CA SER A 138 -1.33 3.71 3.30
C SER A 138 -1.52 2.79 4.50
N ASP A 139 -2.48 1.88 4.44
CA ASP A 139 -2.72 0.87 5.49
C ASP A 139 -1.49 -0.05 5.62
N TYR A 140 -0.90 -0.47 4.50
CA TYR A 140 0.36 -1.22 4.49
C TYR A 140 1.49 -0.44 5.18
N LEU A 141 1.76 0.80 4.75
CA LEU A 141 2.82 1.65 5.33
C LEU A 141 2.64 1.83 6.85
N LEU A 142 1.41 2.10 7.31
CA LEU A 142 1.12 2.32 8.73
C LEU A 142 1.22 1.02 9.55
N SER A 143 1.10 -0.15 8.91
CA SER A 143 1.25 -1.47 9.55
C SER A 143 2.70 -1.92 9.72
N LEU A 144 3.65 -1.29 9.03
CA LEU A 144 5.06 -1.68 9.09
C LEU A 144 5.66 -1.45 10.48
N ALA A 145 6.52 -2.38 10.92
CA ALA A 145 7.26 -2.25 12.18
C ALA A 145 8.14 -0.99 12.19
N VAL A 146 8.81 -0.70 11.07
CA VAL A 146 9.63 0.51 10.90
C VAL A 146 8.84 1.80 11.12
N SER A 147 7.55 1.83 10.77
CA SER A 147 6.69 2.98 11.00
C SER A 147 6.46 3.21 12.48
N ARG A 148 6.18 2.14 13.24
CA ARG A 148 6.02 2.22 14.69
C ARG A 148 7.31 2.70 15.34
N GLU A 149 8.44 2.05 15.04
CA GLU A 149 9.73 2.39 15.63
C GLU A 149 10.17 3.82 15.32
N SER A 150 9.95 4.27 14.08
CA SER A 150 10.30 5.64 13.67
C SER A 150 9.44 6.68 14.39
N LEU A 151 8.15 6.39 14.59
CA LEU A 151 7.24 7.24 15.35
C LEU A 151 7.58 7.25 16.84
N GLU A 152 7.92 6.10 17.44
CA GLU A 152 8.40 5.99 18.82
C GLU A 152 9.65 6.83 19.04
N TYR A 153 10.62 6.69 18.13
CA TYR A 153 11.84 7.48 18.15
C TYR A 153 11.56 9.00 18.10
N ALA A 154 10.66 9.42 17.22
CA ALA A 154 10.34 10.84 17.04
C ALA A 154 9.51 11.45 18.19
N GLN A 155 8.82 10.64 18.99
CA GLN A 155 7.97 11.11 20.09
C GLN A 155 8.72 11.74 21.25
N HIS A 156 10.01 11.46 21.41
CA HIS A 156 10.84 12.13 22.41
C HIS A 156 10.95 13.65 22.17
N ARG A 157 10.46 14.15 21.02
CA ARG A 157 10.35 15.58 20.71
C ARG A 157 8.92 16.04 20.99
N ASP A 158 8.71 16.83 22.05
CA ASP A 158 7.38 17.28 22.49
C ASP A 158 6.52 17.90 21.37
N LEU A 159 7.14 18.73 20.53
CA LEU A 159 6.44 19.37 19.40
C LEU A 159 5.96 18.34 18.38
N PHE A 160 6.78 17.33 18.08
CA PHE A 160 6.42 16.25 17.18
C PHE A 160 5.29 15.42 17.78
N ALA A 161 5.41 14.99 19.04
CA ALA A 161 4.40 14.17 19.71
C ALA A 161 3.01 14.82 19.69
N ARG A 162 2.92 16.13 19.97
CA ARG A 162 1.65 16.89 19.91
C ARG A 162 1.08 16.96 18.49
N ARG A 163 1.93 17.28 17.50
CA ARG A 163 1.52 17.34 16.08
C ARG A 163 1.05 15.98 15.59
N PHE A 164 1.78 14.92 15.92
CA PHE A 164 1.46 13.55 15.57
C PHE A 164 0.15 13.09 16.20
N SER A 165 -0.04 13.31 17.50
CA SER A 165 -1.30 12.98 18.19
C SER A 165 -2.50 13.66 17.54
N THR A 166 -2.36 14.94 17.18
CA THR A 166 -3.39 15.70 16.47
C THR A 166 -3.67 15.13 15.07
N ALA A 167 -2.62 14.84 14.30
CA ALA A 167 -2.73 14.28 12.96
C ALA A 167 -3.37 12.87 12.98
N LEU A 168 -2.98 12.03 13.93
CA LEU A 168 -3.54 10.69 14.13
C LEU A 168 -5.01 10.73 14.53
N ALA A 169 -5.38 11.63 15.44
CA ALA A 169 -6.78 11.80 15.84
C ALA A 169 -7.65 12.24 14.65
N ALA A 170 -7.18 13.22 13.86
CA ALA A 170 -7.87 13.70 12.66
C ALA A 170 -7.98 12.61 11.58
N TYR A 171 -6.90 11.86 11.36
CA TYR A 171 -6.88 10.73 10.42
C TYR A 171 -7.90 9.67 10.82
N ASN A 172 -7.88 9.21 12.07
CA ASN A 172 -8.81 8.18 12.55
C ASN A 172 -10.26 8.65 12.51
N ALA A 173 -10.53 9.92 12.85
CA ALA A 173 -11.87 10.48 12.80
C ALA A 173 -12.46 10.46 11.38
N GLU A 174 -11.68 10.85 10.37
CA GLU A 174 -12.13 10.78 8.98
C GLU A 174 -12.16 9.32 8.49
N ARG A 175 -11.16 8.49 8.82
CA ARG A 175 -11.09 7.08 8.41
C ARG A 175 -12.29 6.27 8.86
N LEU A 176 -12.80 6.49 10.08
CA LEU A 176 -14.00 5.83 10.61
C LEU A 176 -15.25 6.08 9.76
N GLY A 177 -15.31 7.21 9.04
CA GLY A 177 -16.37 7.49 8.09
C GLY A 177 -16.27 6.68 6.79
N PHE A 178 -15.17 5.97 6.57
CA PHE A 178 -14.86 5.22 5.35
C PHE A 178 -14.73 3.71 5.58
N ASP A 179 -14.01 3.31 6.62
CA ASP A 179 -13.79 1.93 7.04
C ASP A 179 -13.78 1.94 8.58
N GLN A 180 -14.44 0.98 9.23
CA GLN A 180 -14.56 0.94 10.71
C GLN A 180 -13.24 0.62 11.43
N LYS A 181 -12.11 0.64 10.71
CA LYS A 181 -10.77 0.36 11.24
C LYS A 181 -10.15 1.62 11.84
N MET A 182 -9.75 1.53 13.10
CA MET A 182 -8.89 2.53 13.74
C MET A 182 -7.44 2.06 13.71
N ILE A 183 -6.53 2.98 13.43
CA ILE A 183 -5.11 2.74 13.59
C ILE A 183 -4.72 3.20 14.99
N ARG A 184 -4.22 2.26 15.80
CA ARG A 184 -3.71 2.53 17.15
C ARG A 184 -2.23 2.29 17.18
N PHE A 185 -1.48 3.29 17.62
CA PHE A 185 -0.10 3.11 18.01
C PHE A 185 -0.04 3.13 19.54
N ASN A 186 0.23 1.97 20.13
CA ASN A 186 0.43 1.85 21.58
C ASN A 186 1.90 2.05 21.86
N PHE A 187 2.28 3.29 22.20
CA PHE A 187 3.63 3.58 22.65
C PHE A 187 3.70 3.26 24.13
N ALA A 188 4.65 2.41 24.52
CA ALA A 188 4.91 2.17 25.94
C ALA A 188 5.37 3.49 26.56
N SER A 189 4.54 4.05 27.44
CA SER A 189 4.94 5.17 28.29
C SER A 189 5.92 4.64 29.34
N ASN A 190 7.21 4.76 29.06
CA ASN A 190 8.28 4.59 30.04
C ASN A 190 8.56 5.93 30.73
#